data_AF-A0A2K8NSF8-F1
#
_entry.id   AF-A0A2K8NSF8-F1
#
_cell.length_a   1.000
_cell.length_b   1.000
_cell.length_c   1.000
_cell.angle_alpha   90.00
_cell.angle_beta   90.00
_cell.angle_gamma   90.00
#
_symmetry.space_group_name_H-M   'P 1'
#
loop_
_entity.id
_entity.type
_entity.pdbx_description
1 polymer ?
#
loop_
_entity_poly.entity_id
_entity_poly.type
_entity_poly.pdbx_seq_one_letter_code
_entity_poly.pdbx_strand_id
1 'polypeptide(L)'
;MLFTSLLFTALENNKIIGISLIVIGLLMTLLFVGLYFLIKKRSERFNSFRQHNRESKNVWDFTKKNFPLVLIVFGIMLFVAGLTMAIK
;
A
#
# COMPACT_ATOMS: atom_id res chain seq x y z
N MET A 1 -23.71 0.54 -33.49
CA MET A 1 -23.09 1.83 -33.10
C MET A 1 -23.15 2.08 -31.58
N LEU A 2 -24.28 1.85 -30.89
CA LEU A 2 -24.39 1.97 -29.42
C LEU A 2 -23.55 0.95 -28.63
N PHE A 3 -23.44 -0.29 -29.11
CA PHE A 3 -22.68 -1.34 -28.42
C PHE A 3 -21.17 -1.05 -28.42
N THR A 4 -20.65 -0.57 -29.55
CA THR A 4 -19.23 -0.21 -29.71
C THR A 4 -18.84 1.01 -28.89
N SER A 5 -19.74 2.00 -28.74
CA SER A 5 -19.47 3.18 -27.90
C SER A 5 -19.44 2.82 -26.41
N LEU A 6 -20.36 1.97 -25.93
CA LEU A 6 -20.37 1.50 -24.53
C LEU A 6 -19.10 0.71 -24.19
N LEU A 7 -18.63 -0.13 -25.10
CA LEU A 7 -17.43 -0.95 -24.93
C LEU A 7 -16.17 -0.06 -24.87
N PHE A 8 -16.10 0.98 -25.70
CA PHE A 8 -15.03 1.96 -25.67
C PHE A 8 -14.99 2.75 -24.36
N THR A 9 -16.14 3.24 -23.87
CA THR A 9 -16.20 3.96 -22.58
C THR A 9 -15.80 3.07 -21.39
N ALA A 10 -16.19 1.79 -21.41
CA ALA A 10 -15.81 0.84 -20.37
C ALA A 10 -14.29 0.59 -20.33
N LEU A 11 -13.64 0.49 -21.51
CA LEU A 11 -12.19 0.32 -21.62
C LEU A 11 -11.42 1.54 -21.07
N GLU A 12 -11.85 2.75 -21.45
CA GLU A 12 -11.25 3.99 -20.95
C GLU A 12 -11.43 4.14 -19.42
N ASN A 13 -12.61 3.79 -18.89
CA ASN A 13 -12.86 3.82 -17.45
C ASN A 13 -11.96 2.84 -16.68
N ASN A 14 -11.76 1.61 -17.19
CA ASN A 14 -10.89 0.63 -16.55
C ASN A 14 -9.44 1.14 -16.46
N LYS A 15 -8.97 1.79 -17.53
CA LYS A 15 -7.64 2.37 -17.58
C LYS A 15 -7.48 3.54 -16.59
N ILE A 16 -8.48 4.43 -16.49
CA ILE A 16 -8.48 5.53 -15.52
C ILE A 16 -8.46 5.02 -14.08
N ILE A 17 -9.26 3.99 -13.77
CA ILE A 17 -9.30 3.36 -12.44
C ILE A 17 -7.95 2.69 -12.15
N GLY A 18 -7.39 1.95 -13.11
CA GLY A 18 -6.08 1.30 -12.96
C GLY A 18 -4.96 2.30 -12.66
N ILE A 19 -4.88 3.40 -13.43
CA ILE A 19 -3.91 4.48 -13.21
C ILE A 19 -4.11 5.13 -11.82
N SER A 20 -5.36 5.35 -11.42
CA SER A 20 -5.67 5.92 -10.11
C SER A 20 -5.17 5.03 -8.97
N LEU A 21 -5.38 3.71 -9.07
CA LEU A 21 -4.87 2.72 -8.12
C LEU A 21 -3.34 2.67 -8.06
N ILE A 22 -2.66 2.79 -9.21
CA ILE A 22 -1.20 2.88 -9.29
C ILE A 22 -0.70 4.09 -8.51
N VAL A 23 -1.26 5.27 -8.77
CA VAL A 23 -0.84 6.53 -8.14
C VAL A 23 -1.09 6.48 -6.63
N ILE A 24 -2.27 6.03 -6.20
CA ILE A 24 -2.62 5.90 -4.78
C ILE A 24 -1.71 4.87 -4.08
N GLY A 25 -1.54 3.69 -4.69
CA GLY A 25 -0.69 2.64 -4.14
C GLY A 25 0.77 3.07 -3.99
N LEU A 26 1.31 3.77 -4.98
CA LEU A 26 2.67 4.31 -4.94
C LEU A 26 2.83 5.38 -3.86
N LEU A 27 1.93 6.38 -3.81
CA LEU A 27 1.97 7.44 -2.80
C LEU A 27 1.86 6.86 -1.38
N MET A 28 0.92 5.94 -1.18
CA MET A 28 0.73 5.27 0.11
C MET A 28 1.99 4.53 0.53
N THR A 29 2.57 3.74 -0.38
CA THR A 29 3.80 2.98 -0.13
C THR A 29 4.95 3.92 0.27
N LEU A 30 5.21 4.98 -0.50
CA LEU A 30 6.29 5.93 -0.23
C LEU A 30 6.11 6.63 1.13
N LEU A 31 4.90 7.08 1.44
CA LEU A 31 4.59 7.73 2.71
C LEU A 31 4.85 6.79 3.90
N PHE A 32 4.35 5.56 3.84
CA PHE A 32 4.50 4.62 4.95
C PHE A 32 5.91 4.02 5.06
N VAL A 33 6.65 3.87 3.95
CA VAL A 33 8.08 3.52 3.97
C VAL A 33 8.88 4.62 4.66
N GLY A 34 8.63 5.88 4.30
CA GLY A 34 9.27 7.03 4.95
C GLY A 34 8.95 7.09 6.45
N LEU A 35 7.68 6.89 6.81
CA LEU A 35 7.23 6.86 8.21
C LEU A 35 7.86 5.69 8.98
N TYR A 36 7.91 4.50 8.40
CA TYR A 36 8.55 3.33 8.99
C TYR A 36 10.01 3.60 9.29
N PHE A 37 10.75 4.20 8.34
CA PHE A 37 12.15 4.54 8.54
C PHE A 37 12.34 5.63 9.61
N LEU A 38 11.44 6.63 9.67
CA LEU A 38 11.47 7.66 10.71
C LEU A 38 11.25 7.06 12.10
N ILE A 39 10.25 6.17 12.25
CA ILE A 39 9.99 5.45 13.49
C ILE A 39 11.21 4.62 13.87
N LYS A 40 11.73 3.83 12.92
CA LYS A 40 12.93 2.99 13.07
C LYS A 40 14.17 3.77 13.50
N LYS A 41 14.40 4.95 12.93
CA LYS A 41 15.52 5.79 13.33
C LYS A 41 15.32 6.38 14.74
N ARG A 42 14.08 6.68 15.13
CA ARG A 42 13.76 7.26 16.43
C ARG A 42 13.97 6.29 17.58
N SER A 43 13.47 5.06 17.51
CA SER A 43 13.64 4.10 18.62
C SER A 43 15.00 3.36 18.62
N GLU A 44 15.80 3.41 17.54
CA GLU A 44 17.21 2.97 17.57
C GLU A 44 18.03 3.88 18.50
N ARG A 45 17.71 5.18 18.51
CA ARG A 45 18.28 6.15 19.47
C ARG A 45 17.94 5.83 20.93
N PHE A 46 16.88 5.07 21.20
CA PHE A 46 16.44 4.72 22.56
C PHE A 46 16.67 3.24 22.92
N ASN A 47 17.45 2.48 22.14
CA ASN A 47 17.74 1.05 22.36
C ASN A 47 16.51 0.13 22.55
N SER A 48 15.30 0.60 22.23
CA SER A 48 14.05 -0.07 22.61
C SER A 48 13.43 -0.95 21.52
N PHE A 49 13.92 -0.88 20.27
CA PHE A 49 13.30 -1.57 19.12
C PHE A 49 13.24 -3.09 19.27
N ARG A 50 14.35 -3.70 19.71
CA ARG A 50 14.44 -5.16 19.85
C ARG A 50 13.58 -5.68 21.00
N GLN A 51 13.33 -4.84 21.99
CA GLN A 51 12.52 -5.16 23.17
C GLN A 51 11.03 -4.97 22.89
N HIS A 52 10.64 -3.92 22.16
CA HIS A 52 9.24 -3.64 21.80
C HIS A 52 8.61 -4.70 20.89
N ASN A 53 9.37 -5.29 19.97
CA ASN A 53 8.86 -6.29 19.01
C ASN A 53 8.82 -7.72 19.57
N ARG A 54 9.59 -8.03 20.62
CA ARG A 54 9.67 -9.38 21.23
C ARG A 54 8.44 -9.76 22.06
N GLU A 55 7.61 -8.81 22.47
CA GLU A 55 6.44 -9.05 23.34
C GLU A 55 5.11 -9.19 22.60
N SER A 56 5.12 -9.40 21.28
CA SER A 56 3.87 -9.59 20.52
C SER A 56 3.37 -11.01 20.73
N LYS A 57 2.38 -11.20 21.61
CA LYS A 57 1.84 -12.52 21.95
C LYS A 57 1.00 -13.12 20.81
N ASN A 58 0.36 -12.27 19.99
CA ASN A 58 -0.65 -12.65 19.00
C ASN A 58 -0.48 -11.84 17.68
N VAL A 59 -1.00 -12.36 16.56
CA VAL A 59 -0.95 -11.69 15.22
C VAL A 59 -1.56 -10.29 15.25
N TRP A 60 -2.68 -10.11 15.97
CA TRP A 60 -3.35 -8.82 16.13
C TRP A 60 -2.46 -7.75 16.79
N ASP A 61 -1.68 -8.14 17.80
CA ASP A 61 -0.76 -7.21 18.48
C ASP A 61 0.47 -6.90 17.62
N PHE A 62 0.93 -7.85 16.83
CA PHE A 62 1.96 -7.62 15.83
C PHE A 62 1.51 -6.59 14.78
N THR A 63 0.29 -6.74 14.24
CA THR A 63 -0.29 -5.83 13.26
C THR A 63 -0.43 -4.41 13.80
N LYS A 64 -0.87 -4.25 15.06
CA LYS A 64 -0.93 -2.92 15.69
C LYS A 64 0.44 -2.28 15.83
N LYS A 65 1.43 -3.03 16.33
CA LYS A 65 2.81 -2.52 16.53
C LYS A 65 3.50 -2.19 15.20
N ASN A 66 3.22 -2.97 14.17
CA ASN A 66 3.84 -2.86 12.85
C ASN A 66 2.86 -2.31 11.81
N PHE A 67 1.87 -1.51 12.23
CA PHE A 67 0.84 -1.00 11.35
C PHE A 67 1.39 -0.29 10.10
N PRO A 68 2.47 0.52 10.17
CA PRO A 68 3.09 1.07 8.98
C PRO A 68 3.53 0.01 7.96
N LEU A 69 4.06 -1.15 8.40
CA LEU A 69 4.44 -2.24 7.50
C LEU A 69 3.23 -2.86 6.80
N VAL A 70 2.11 -3.01 7.51
CA VAL A 70 0.87 -3.52 6.91
C VAL A 70 0.35 -2.58 5.81
N LEU A 71 0.43 -1.27 6.04
CA LEU A 71 0.03 -0.27 5.05
C LEU A 71 0.97 -0.20 3.85
N ILE A 72 2.27 -0.45 4.03
CA ILE A 72 3.22 -0.61 2.91
C ILE A 72 2.80 -1.78 2.03
N VAL A 73 2.54 -2.95 2.63
CA VAL A 73 2.12 -4.15 1.88
C VAL A 73 0.79 -3.90 1.16
N PHE A 74 -0.15 -3.24 1.82
CA PHE A 74 -1.43 -2.86 1.22
C PHE A 74 -1.26 -1.89 0.04
N GLY A 75 -0.39 -0.87 0.17
CA GLY A 75 -0.06 0.05 -0.93
C GLY A 75 0.55 -0.66 -2.13
N ILE A 76 1.43 -1.64 -1.90
CA ILE A 76 2.01 -2.48 -2.96
C ILE A 76 0.91 -3.32 -3.64
N MET A 77 -0.02 -3.90 -2.88
CA MET A 77 -1.15 -4.64 -3.45
C MET A 77 -2.02 -3.77 -4.35
N LEU A 78 -2.33 -2.54 -3.93
CA LEU A 78 -3.08 -1.57 -4.75
C LEU A 78 -2.33 -1.21 -6.03
N PHE A 79 -1.01 -1.00 -5.93
CA PHE A 79 -0.17 -0.72 -7.08
C PHE A 79 -0.19 -1.86 -8.11
N VAL A 80 -0.02 -3.11 -7.66
CA VAL A 80 -0.07 -4.29 -8.53
C VAL A 80 -1.48 -4.46 -9.13
N ALA A 81 -2.53 -4.31 -8.34
CA ALA A 81 -3.90 -4.37 -8.83
C ALA A 81 -4.15 -3.31 -9.92
N GLY A 82 -3.71 -2.07 -9.68
CA GLY A 82 -3.80 -0.99 -10.65
C GLY A 82 -3.05 -1.28 -11.95
N LEU A 83 -1.83 -1.83 -11.88
CA LEU A 83 -1.08 -2.27 -13.06
C LEU A 83 -1.84 -3.32 -13.85
N THR A 84 -2.37 -4.35 -13.19
CA THR A 84 -3.12 -5.42 -13.88
C THR A 84 -4.39 -4.91 -14.54
N MET A 85 -5.01 -3.87 -14.00
CA MET A 85 -6.23 -3.25 -14.53
C MET A 85 -5.94 -2.24 -15.64
N ALA A 86 -4.79 -1.56 -15.61
CA ALA A 86 -4.41 -0.58 -16.63
C ALA A 86 -3.81 -1.21 -17.89
N ILE A 87 -3.27 -2.43 -17.79
CA ILE A 87 -2.68 -3.19 -18.92
C ILE A 87 -3.73 -4.01 -19.68
N LYS A 88 -4.84 -4.35 -19.02
CA LYS A 88 -5.99 -5.02 -19.64
C LYS A 88 -6.87 -4.05 -20.42
#